data_AF-A0A3B0QNY4-F1
#
_entry.id   AF-A0A3B0QNY4-F1
#
_cell.length_a   1.000
_cell.length_b   1.000
_cell.length_c   1.000
_cell.angle_alpha   90.00
_cell.angle_beta   90.00
_cell.angle_gamma   90.00
#
_symmetry.space_group_name_H-M   'P 1'
#
loop_
_entity.id
_entity.type
_entity.pdbx_description
1 polymer ?
#
loop_
_entity_poly.entity_id
_entity_poly.type
_entity_poly.pdbx_seq_one_letter_code
_entity_poly.pdbx_strand_id
1 'polypeptide(L)' 'MGLFKREKVWWMRFSYNSKQVRRSCETTSKKLAEQILCKVKTQITEGKFLEVEARDTTF' A
#
# COMPACT_ATOMS: atom_id res chain seq x y z
N MET A 1 2.62 -10.19 -6.45
CA MET A 1 1.83 -9.91 -5.23
C MET A 1 2.78 -9.82 -4.05
N GLY A 2 3.58 -8.77 -3.94
CA GLY A 2 4.70 -8.77 -2.99
C GLY A 2 5.08 -7.37 -2.51
N LEU A 3 5.46 -7.32 -1.24
CA LEU A 3 6.14 -6.19 -0.61
C LEU A 3 7.56 -6.15 -1.14
N PHE A 4 7.99 -5.01 -1.68
CA PHE A 4 9.36 -4.80 -2.09
C PHE A 4 9.93 -3.57 -1.41
N LYS A 5 11.15 -3.67 -0.89
CA LYS A 5 11.83 -2.56 -0.24
C LYS A 5 12.67 -1.81 -1.28
N ARG A 6 12.45 -0.51 -1.44
CA ARG A 6 13.34 0.38 -2.19
C ARG A 6 14.04 1.30 -1.20
N GLU A 7 15.37 1.19 -1.11
CA GLU A 7 16.25 1.87 -0.16
C GLU A 7 15.84 1.71 1.30
N LYS A 8 14.85 2.50 1.75
CA LYS A 8 14.28 2.52 3.09
C LYS A 8 12.75 2.47 3.11
N VAL A 9 12.09 2.54 1.96
CA VAL A 9 10.63 2.56 1.87
C VAL A 9 10.12 1.19 1.42
N TRP A 10 9.19 0.63 2.18
CA TRP A 10 8.42 -0.54 1.74
C TRP A 10 7.36 -0.12 0.74
N TRP A 11 7.29 -0.81 -0.39
CA TRP A 11 6.26 -0.64 -1.41
C TRP A 11 5.39 -1.87 -1.50
N MET A 12 4.10 -1.64 -1.69
CA MET A 12 3.10 -2.68 -1.90
C MET A 12 2.54 -2.58 -3.31
N ARG A 13 2.50 -3.72 -3.98
CA ARG A 13 1.79 -3.89 -5.25
C ARG A 13 0.78 -5.01 -5.12
N PHE A 14 -0.50 -4.65 -5.25
CA PHE A 14 -1.60 -5.59 -5.28
C PHE A 14 -2.56 -5.23 -6.43
N SER A 15 -3.31 -6.21 -6.89
CA SER A 15 -4.35 -5.99 -7.90
C SER A 15 -5.70 -5.97 -7.19
N TYR A 16 -6.45 -4.90 -7.35
CA TYR A 16 -7.77 -4.73 -6.77
C TYR A 16 -8.71 -4.15 -7.84
N ASN A 17 -9.89 -4.76 -7.99
CA ASN A 17 -10.92 -4.31 -8.93
C ASN A 17 -10.41 -4.13 -10.38
N SER A 18 -9.67 -5.14 -10.90
CA SER A 18 -9.02 -5.11 -12.21
C SER A 18 -8.00 -3.98 -12.43
N LYS A 19 -7.67 -3.21 -11.39
CA LYS A 19 -6.62 -2.19 -11.38
C LYS A 19 -5.43 -2.66 -10.59
N GLN A 20 -4.24 -2.25 -11.04
CA GLN A 20 -3.01 -2.48 -10.28
C GLN A 20 -2.74 -1.29 -9.40
N VAL A 21 -2.82 -1.48 -8.09
CA VAL A 21 -2.51 -0.46 -7.11
C VAL A 21 -1.05 -0.60 -6.69
N ARG A 22 -0.31 0.51 -6.76
CA ARG A 22 1.06 0.64 -6.26
C ARG A 22 1.06 1.70 -5.17
N ARG A 23 1.45 1.31 -3.96
CA ARG A 23 1.50 2.19 -2.80
C ARG A 23 2.86 2.11 -2.14
N SER A 24 3.50 3.26 -1.95
CA SER A 24 4.55 3.38 -0.94
C SER A 24 3.89 3.29 0.42
N CYS A 25 4.49 2.53 1.33
CA CYS A 25 4.08 2.51 2.73
C CYS A 25 4.91 3.45 3.57
N GLU A 26 5.82 4.23 2.94
CA GLU A 26 6.72 5.24 3.51
C GLU A 26 7.34 4.86 4.86
N THR A 27 7.45 3.56 5.09
CA THR A 27 7.85 2.97 6.35
C THR A 27 9.11 2.19 6.10
N THR A 28 10.01 2.25 7.08
CA THR A 28 11.29 1.52 7.10
C THR A 28 11.15 0.16 7.77
N SER A 29 10.15 0.03 8.64
CA SER A 29 9.91 -1.16 9.46
C SER A 29 8.98 -2.14 8.75
N LYS A 30 9.46 -3.37 8.55
CA LYS A 30 8.68 -4.48 7.95
C LYS A 30 7.35 -4.71 8.69
N LYS A 31 7.37 -4.66 10.03
CA LYS A 31 6.17 -4.81 10.86
C LYS A 31 5.10 -3.76 10.56
N LEU A 32 5.50 -2.48 10.41
CA LEU A 32 4.57 -1.40 10.07
C LEU A 32 4.01 -1.59 8.66
N ALA A 33 4.84 -1.99 7.71
CA ALA A 33 4.38 -2.34 6.37
C ALA A 33 3.37 -3.50 6.43
N GLU A 34 3.64 -4.59 7.11
CA GLU A 34 2.69 -5.71 7.25
C GLU A 34 1.35 -5.27 7.87
N GLN A 35 1.37 -4.40 8.88
CA GLN A 35 0.16 -3.83 9.48
C GLN A 35 -0.64 -2.96 8.50
N ILE A 36 0.03 -2.11 7.72
CA ILE A 36 -0.62 -1.29 6.67
C ILE A 36 -1.24 -2.21 5.62
N LEU A 37 -0.54 -3.27 5.20
CA LEU A 37 -1.05 -4.24 4.24
C LEU A 37 -2.30 -4.95 4.78
N CYS A 38 -2.29 -5.36 6.06
CA CYS A 38 -3.46 -5.94 6.71
C CYS A 38 -4.65 -4.97 6.72
N LYS A 39 -4.45 -3.71 7.12
CA LYS A 39 -5.52 -2.70 7.11
C LYS A 39 -6.10 -2.48 5.71
N VAL A 40 -5.22 -2.35 4.71
CA VAL A 40 -5.60 -2.20 3.30
C VAL A 40 -6.37 -3.43 2.81
N LYS A 41 -5.92 -4.65 3.11
CA LYS A 41 -6.64 -5.89 2.81
C LYS A 41 -8.02 -5.92 3.47
N THR A 42 -8.14 -5.52 4.73
CA THR A 42 -9.42 -5.46 5.43
C THR A 42 -10.38 -4.49 4.73
N GLN A 43 -9.92 -3.28 4.38
CA GLN A 43 -10.73 -2.30 3.65
C GLN A 43 -11.13 -2.76 2.25
N ILE A 44 -10.24 -3.49 1.56
CA ILE A 44 -10.50 -4.14 0.27
C ILE A 44 -11.62 -5.17 0.41
N THR A 45 -11.53 -6.03 1.43
CA THR A 45 -12.56 -7.04 1.74
C THR A 45 -13.90 -6.39 2.08
N GLU A 46 -13.87 -5.28 2.81
CA GLU A 46 -15.08 -4.50 3.16
C GLU A 46 -15.66 -3.71 1.98
N GLY A 47 -14.99 -3.67 0.82
CA GLY A 47 -15.41 -2.89 -0.35
C GLY A 47 -15.33 -1.37 -0.16
N LYS A 48 -14.73 -0.91 0.95
CA LYS A 48 -14.56 0.51 1.31
C LYS A 48 -13.17 1.04 1.01
N PHE A 49 -12.38 0.31 0.22
CA PHE A 49 -11.05 0.77 -0.17
C PHE A 49 -11.17 1.99 -1.09
N LEU A 50 -11.31 3.15 -0.46
CA LEU A 50 -11.17 4.46 -1.09
C LEU A 50 -9.69 4.62 -1.38
N GLU A 51 -9.37 4.83 -2.65
CA GLU A 51 -8.03 5.06 -3.17
C GLU A 51 -7.50 6.43 -2.70
N VAL A 52 -7.51 6.71 -1.39
CA VAL A 52 -7.09 7.97 -0.80
C VAL A 52 -5.58 8.01 -0.81
N GLU A 53 -5.02 8.96 -1.55
CA GLU A 53 -3.60 9.35 -1.64
C GLU A 53 -2.75 8.74 -2.76
N ALA A 54 -3.01 9.23 -3.97
CA ALA A 54 -1.94 9.64 -4.88
C ALA A 54 -1.75 11.17 -4.78
N ARG A 55 -1.37 11.67 -3.60
CA ARG A 55 -0.90 13.05 -3.44
C ARG A 55 0.31 13.06 -2.52
N ASP A 56 1.43 12.63 -3.08
CA ASP A 56 2.69 13.29 -2.75
C ASP A 56 3.31 13.77 -4.06
N THR A 57 2.62 14.75 -4.67
CA THR A 57 3.25 15.60 -5.67
C THR A 57 4.13 16.56 -4.89
N THR A 58 5.37 16.14 -4.67
CA THR A 58 6.57 16.96 -4.52
C THR A 58 6.30 18.46 -4.77
N PHE A 59 6.41 19.29 -3.72
CA PHE A 59 6.69 20.73 -3.81
C PHE A 59 7.73 21.09 -2.76
#